data_AF-A0A2H6K249-F1
#
_entry.id   AF-A0A2H6K249-F1
#
_cell.length_a   1.000
_cell.length_b   1.000
_cell.length_c   1.000
_cell.angle_alpha   90.00
_cell.angle_beta   90.00
_cell.angle_gamma   90.00
#
_symmetry.space_group_name_H-M   'P 1'
#
loop_
_entity.id
_entity.type
_entity.pdbx_description
1 polymer ?
#
loop_
_entity_poly.entity_id
_entity_poly.type
_entity_poly.pdbx_seq_one_letter_code
_entity_poly.pdbx_strand_id
1 'polypeptide(L)'
;MDHYNLLDSSVSWKDFLSYETTSFSKDDIVDATYACALRLAEMKGRAGIFDEEQLKTLKHRINISQETMSELERRGDKKGFLDSEAIKDIFTGTDDSVVSDRSELRWLSKPKLLRYLALLKFHVKNL
;
A
#
# COMPACT_ATOMS: atom_id res chain seq x y z
N MET A 1 -9.46 16.36 24.08
CA MET A 1 -8.84 16.50 22.76
C MET A 1 -9.75 15.82 21.77
N ASP A 2 -10.18 16.56 20.74
CA ASP A 2 -11.07 16.05 19.70
C ASP A 2 -10.22 15.28 18.68
N HIS A 3 -10.37 13.95 18.64
CA HIS A 3 -9.55 13.04 17.82
C HIS A 3 -9.82 13.20 16.31
N TYR A 4 -10.93 13.86 15.95
CA TYR A 4 -11.26 14.20 14.56
C TYR A 4 -10.28 15.20 13.93
N ASN A 5 -9.68 16.08 14.73
CA ASN A 5 -8.74 17.10 14.24
C ASN A 5 -7.34 16.54 13.89
N LEU A 6 -7.08 15.27 14.18
CA LEU A 6 -5.84 14.59 13.80
C LEU A 6 -5.74 14.42 12.28
N LEU A 7 -6.88 14.25 11.59
CA LEU A 7 -6.95 14.19 10.13
C LEU A 7 -6.59 15.53 9.48
N ASP A 8 -6.94 16.63 10.15
CA ASP A 8 -6.64 17.97 9.68
C ASP A 8 -5.18 18.35 9.92
N SER A 9 -4.43 17.60 10.73
CA SER A 9 -3.05 17.95 11.14
C SER A 9 -1.97 16.94 10.79
N SER A 10 -2.35 15.76 10.31
CA SER A 10 -1.44 14.75 9.78
C SER A 10 -0.92 15.14 8.39
N VAL A 11 0.38 14.99 8.18
CA VAL A 11 1.04 15.17 6.88
C VAL A 11 0.90 13.89 6.03
N SER A 12 0.91 12.73 6.68
CA SER A 12 0.93 11.44 6.00
C SER A 12 0.20 10.37 6.81
N TRP A 13 -0.07 9.19 6.21
CA TRP A 13 -0.77 8.14 6.96
C TRP A 13 0.08 7.56 8.11
N LYS A 14 1.40 7.74 8.06
CA LYS A 14 2.33 7.38 9.14
C LYS A 14 1.93 8.05 10.45
N ASP A 15 1.43 9.28 10.39
CA ASP A 15 1.04 10.05 11.57
C ASP A 15 -0.14 9.42 12.31
N PHE A 16 -0.98 8.65 11.60
CA PHE A 16 -2.09 7.90 12.19
C PHE A 16 -1.67 6.60 12.88
N LEU A 17 -0.42 6.14 12.72
CA LEU A 17 0.06 5.01 13.50
C LEU A 17 0.06 5.38 14.97
N SER A 18 -0.77 4.69 15.76
CA SER A 18 -0.87 4.90 17.21
C SER A 18 0.19 4.15 18.00
N TYR A 19 1.07 3.41 17.31
CA TYR A 19 2.02 2.51 17.93
C TYR A 19 3.38 2.49 17.22
N GLU A 20 4.36 2.08 17.99
CA GLU A 20 5.70 1.63 17.60
C GLU A 20 5.98 0.36 18.39
N THR A 21 7.01 -0.38 18.01
CA THR A 21 7.48 -1.54 18.80
C THR A 21 8.89 -1.31 19.27
N THR A 22 9.38 -2.12 20.21
CA THR A 22 10.78 -2.07 20.66
C THR A 22 11.78 -2.20 19.51
N SER A 23 11.39 -2.84 18.41
CA SER A 23 12.25 -3.12 17.27
C SER A 23 11.90 -2.30 16.01
N PHE A 24 10.77 -1.60 15.99
CA PHE A 24 10.26 -0.92 14.79
C PHE A 24 9.70 0.46 15.17
N SER A 25 10.31 1.50 14.62
CA SER A 25 9.75 2.84 14.55
C SER A 25 8.56 2.88 13.58
N LYS A 26 7.81 4.00 13.57
CA LYS A 26 6.78 4.21 12.54
C LYS A 26 7.34 4.15 11.12
N ASP A 27 8.53 4.68 10.89
CA ASP A 27 9.20 4.62 9.58
C ASP A 27 9.46 3.17 9.17
N ASP A 28 9.97 2.35 10.09
CA ASP A 28 10.21 0.93 9.83
C ASP A 28 8.90 0.19 9.50
N ILE A 29 7.79 0.55 10.15
CA ILE A 29 6.46 -0.03 9.87
C ILE A 29 5.99 0.36 8.47
N VAL A 30 6.16 1.63 8.07
CA VAL A 30 5.80 2.11 6.72
C VAL A 30 6.62 1.38 5.66
N ASP A 31 7.94 1.33 5.83
CA ASP A 31 8.85 0.67 4.89
C ASP A 31 8.55 -0.83 4.77
N ALA A 32 8.35 -1.51 5.90
CA ALA A 32 7.97 -2.91 5.91
C ALA A 32 6.63 -3.15 5.21
N THR A 33 5.67 -2.24 5.35
CA THR A 33 4.35 -2.33 4.71
C THR A 33 4.47 -2.31 3.19
N TYR A 34 5.20 -1.34 2.62
CA TYR A 34 5.40 -1.24 1.18
C TYR A 34 6.25 -2.40 0.63
N ALA A 35 7.31 -2.80 1.35
CA ALA A 35 8.12 -3.95 0.99
C ALA A 35 7.29 -5.25 0.98
N CYS A 36 6.42 -5.45 1.97
CA CYS A 36 5.51 -6.60 2.01
C CYS A 36 4.51 -6.58 0.87
N ALA A 37 3.94 -5.41 0.54
CA ALA A 37 3.01 -5.26 -0.57
C ALA A 37 3.65 -5.66 -1.91
N LEU A 38 4.88 -5.21 -2.19
CA LEU A 38 5.62 -5.60 -3.41
C LEU A 38 5.88 -7.10 -3.47
N ARG A 39 6.39 -7.69 -2.38
CA ARG A 39 6.67 -9.13 -2.32
C ARG A 39 5.40 -9.96 -2.50
N LEU A 40 4.29 -9.52 -1.91
CA LEU A 40 2.99 -10.18 -2.06
C LEU A 40 2.48 -10.10 -3.51
N ALA A 41 2.64 -8.95 -4.18
CA ALA A 41 2.30 -8.80 -5.59
C ALA A 41 3.07 -9.81 -6.46
N GLU A 42 4.39 -9.92 -6.25
CA GLU A 42 5.23 -10.88 -6.97
C GLU A 42 4.85 -12.33 -6.69
N MET A 43 4.50 -12.67 -5.44
CA MET A 43 3.98 -14.00 -5.09
C MET A 43 2.67 -14.30 -5.81
N LYS A 44 1.74 -13.33 -5.88
CA LYS A 44 0.48 -13.47 -6.63
C LYS A 44 0.73 -13.67 -8.13
N GLY A 45 1.68 -12.96 -8.71
CA GLY A 45 2.11 -13.16 -10.11
C GLY A 45 2.67 -14.56 -10.35
N ARG A 46 3.61 -15.04 -9.51
CA ARG A 46 4.18 -16.39 -9.63
C ARG A 46 3.15 -17.51 -9.44
N ALA A 47 2.13 -17.27 -8.63
CA ALA A 47 1.02 -18.21 -8.42
C ALA A 47 -0.03 -18.18 -9.55
N GLY A 48 0.10 -17.29 -10.54
CA GLY A 48 -0.89 -17.11 -11.60
C GLY A 48 -2.21 -16.48 -11.12
N ILE A 49 -2.19 -15.79 -9.98
CA ILE A 49 -3.34 -15.03 -9.47
C ILE A 49 -3.50 -13.72 -10.25
N PHE A 50 -2.36 -13.12 -10.63
CA PHE A 50 -2.29 -11.95 -11.51
C PHE A 50 -1.59 -12.30 -12.82
N ASP A 51 -2.09 -11.74 -13.91
CA ASP A 51 -1.34 -11.65 -15.17
C ASP A 51 -0.26 -10.56 -15.09
N GLU A 52 0.56 -10.45 -16.15
CA GLU A 52 1.69 -9.52 -16.21
C GLU A 52 1.25 -8.05 -16.14
N GLU A 53 0.11 -7.70 -16.75
CA GLU A 53 -0.43 -6.34 -16.76
C GLU A 53 -0.97 -5.96 -15.38
N GLN A 54 -1.69 -6.87 -14.73
CA GLN A 54 -2.18 -6.72 -13.36
C GLN A 54 -1.01 -6.57 -12.37
N LEU A 55 0.04 -7.39 -12.51
CA LEU A 55 1.22 -7.28 -11.68
C LEU A 55 1.94 -5.94 -11.89
N LYS A 56 2.13 -5.53 -13.14
CA LYS A 56 2.77 -4.24 -13.48
C LYS A 56 1.98 -3.07 -12.90
N THR A 57 0.66 -3.09 -13.07
CA THR A 57 -0.26 -2.06 -12.55
C THR A 57 -0.19 -1.99 -11.03
N LEU A 58 -0.23 -3.12 -10.34
CA LEU A 58 -0.15 -3.17 -8.89
C LEU A 58 1.20 -2.65 -8.38
N LYS A 59 2.32 -3.09 -8.96
CA LYS A 59 3.66 -2.60 -8.57
C LYS A 59 3.79 -1.09 -8.80
N HIS A 60 3.23 -0.59 -9.90
CA HIS A 60 3.21 0.84 -10.19
C HIS A 60 2.43 1.64 -9.13
N ARG A 61 1.23 1.17 -8.73
CA ARG A 61 0.40 1.81 -7.69
C ARG A 61 1.09 1.81 -6.32
N ILE A 62 1.77 0.72 -5.97
CA ILE A 62 2.56 0.61 -4.74
C ILE A 62 3.69 1.65 -4.73
N ASN A 63 4.43 1.76 -5.83
CA ASN A 63 5.53 2.74 -5.95
C ASN A 63 5.01 4.17 -5.89
N ILE A 64 3.93 4.51 -6.62
CA ILE A 64 3.32 5.85 -6.55
C ILE A 64 2.90 6.17 -5.11
N SER A 65 2.31 5.21 -4.40
CA SER A 65 1.88 5.41 -3.01
C SER A 65 3.07 5.70 -2.09
N GLN A 66 4.18 4.98 -2.27
CA GLN A 66 5.40 5.19 -1.48
C GLN A 66 6.06 6.55 -1.82
N GLU A 67 6.14 6.91 -3.10
CA GLU A 67 6.68 8.20 -3.55
C GLU A 67 5.84 9.38 -3.05
N THR A 68 4.51 9.25 -3.14
CA THR A 68 3.54 10.21 -2.60
C THR A 68 3.76 10.43 -1.11
N MET A 69 3.93 9.34 -0.35
CA MET A 69 4.23 9.42 1.08
C MET A 69 5.53 10.15 1.38
N SER A 70 6.62 9.79 0.69
CA SER A 70 7.91 10.46 0.88
C SER A 70 7.83 11.94 0.51
N GLU A 71 7.07 12.32 -0.52
CA GLU A 71 6.90 13.71 -0.91
C GLU A 71 6.04 14.51 0.08
N LEU A 72 4.98 13.91 0.63
CA LEU A 72 4.18 14.50 1.69
C LEU A 72 5.05 14.82 2.90
N GLU A 73 5.82 13.85 3.39
CA GLU A 73 6.72 14.02 4.53
C GLU A 73 7.79 15.08 4.25
N ARG A 74 8.44 15.03 3.08
CA ARG A 74 9.46 16.00 2.69
C ARG A 74 8.95 17.44 2.61
N ARG A 75 7.69 17.65 2.18
CA ARG A 75 7.09 18.99 2.11
C ARG A 75 6.52 19.42 3.47
N GLY A 76 5.94 18.49 4.23
CA GLY A 76 5.45 18.72 5.59
C GLY A 76 6.57 19.13 6.54
N ASP A 77 7.72 18.45 6.51
CA ASP A 77 8.89 18.80 7.33
C ASP A 77 9.42 20.22 7.04
N LYS A 78 9.31 20.68 5.79
CA LYS A 78 9.79 22.00 5.37
C LYS A 78 8.83 23.15 5.70
N LYS A 79 7.53 22.88 5.78
CA LYS A 79 6.50 23.91 5.99
C LYS A 79 5.72 23.76 7.30
N GLY A 80 5.97 22.70 8.08
CA GLY A 80 5.17 22.26 9.22
C GLY A 80 3.82 21.66 8.79
N PHE A 81 3.13 22.31 7.87
CA PHE A 81 1.83 21.91 7.33
C PHE A 81 1.79 21.98 5.81
N LEU A 82 1.03 21.08 5.19
CA LEU A 82 0.68 21.14 3.78
C LEU A 82 -0.67 21.82 3.62
N ASP A 83 -0.71 22.86 2.79
CA ASP A 83 -1.98 23.45 2.36
C ASP A 83 -2.69 22.51 1.35
N SER A 84 -4.00 22.71 1.17
CA SER A 84 -4.83 21.88 0.29
C SER A 84 -4.35 21.92 -1.17
N GLU A 85 -3.67 22.97 -1.61
CA GLU A 85 -3.16 23.13 -2.97
C GLU A 85 -1.92 22.25 -3.19
N ALA A 86 -1.00 22.22 -2.21
CA ALA A 86 0.16 21.35 -2.21
C ALA A 86 -0.25 19.86 -2.14
N ILE A 87 -1.29 19.53 -1.37
CA ILE A 87 -1.85 18.17 -1.37
C ILE A 87 -2.41 17.85 -2.76
N LYS A 88 -3.22 18.73 -3.34
CA LYS A 88 -3.81 18.49 -4.66
C LYS A 88 -2.75 18.34 -5.75
N ASP A 89 -1.67 19.13 -5.71
CA ASP A 89 -0.51 19.01 -6.60
C ASP A 89 0.12 17.61 -6.52
N ILE A 90 0.37 17.10 -5.31
CA ILE A 90 0.95 15.77 -5.09
C ILE A 90 0.02 14.66 -5.60
N PHE A 91 -1.29 14.80 -5.43
CA PHE A 91 -2.27 13.81 -5.86
C PHE A 91 -2.67 13.95 -7.35
N THR A 92 -2.24 15.00 -8.05
CA THR A 92 -2.54 15.19 -9.47
C THR A 92 -1.85 14.09 -10.30
N GLY A 93 -2.63 13.16 -10.84
CA GLY A 93 -2.12 11.98 -11.56
C GLY A 93 -2.13 10.67 -10.74
N THR A 94 -2.63 10.72 -9.50
CA THR A 94 -2.62 9.61 -8.52
C THR A 94 -4.01 9.02 -8.26
N ASP A 95 -5.06 9.49 -8.97
CA ASP A 95 -6.49 9.24 -8.68
C ASP A 95 -6.91 7.75 -8.54
N ASP A 96 -6.13 6.80 -9.07
CA ASP A 96 -6.42 5.36 -8.99
C ASP A 96 -5.44 4.55 -8.09
N SER A 97 -4.55 5.20 -7.33
CA SER A 97 -3.38 4.57 -6.70
C SER A 97 -3.63 3.81 -5.38
N VAL A 98 -4.84 3.34 -5.09
CA VAL A 98 -5.05 2.53 -3.86
C VAL A 98 -4.19 1.26 -3.92
N VAL A 99 -3.43 0.92 -2.89
CA VAL A 99 -2.51 -0.26 -2.97
C VAL A 99 -3.23 -1.56 -3.35
N SER A 100 -4.52 -1.73 -3.02
CA SER A 100 -5.32 -2.88 -3.43
C SER A 100 -6.51 -2.47 -4.28
N ASP A 101 -6.89 -3.32 -5.23
CA ASP A 101 -8.16 -3.14 -5.93
C ASP A 101 -9.35 -3.44 -5.00
N ARG A 102 -10.46 -2.71 -5.15
CA ARG A 102 -11.64 -2.87 -4.28
C ARG A 102 -12.26 -4.27 -4.40
N SER A 103 -12.09 -4.96 -5.52
CA SER A 103 -12.54 -6.34 -5.71
C SER A 103 -11.72 -7.35 -4.91
N GLU A 104 -10.49 -7.04 -4.51
CA GLU A 104 -9.67 -7.92 -3.65
C GLU A 104 -10.24 -8.05 -2.24
N LEU A 105 -10.92 -7.00 -1.75
CA LEU A 105 -11.63 -7.02 -0.47
C LEU A 105 -12.88 -7.93 -0.51
N ARG A 106 -13.34 -8.31 -1.71
CA ARG A 106 -14.44 -9.28 -1.88
C ARG A 106 -13.90 -10.70 -1.78
N TRP A 107 -13.55 -11.08 -0.54
CA TRP A 107 -13.05 -12.41 -0.17
C TRP A 107 -13.93 -13.58 -0.67
N LEU A 108 -15.22 -13.35 -0.95
CA LEU A 108 -16.24 -14.37 -1.24
C LEU A 108 -16.82 -14.38 -2.67
N SER A 109 -16.13 -13.81 -3.66
CA SER A 109 -16.62 -13.88 -5.05
C SER A 109 -16.25 -15.22 -5.69
N LYS A 110 -17.03 -16.28 -5.41
CA LYS A 110 -17.00 -17.66 -5.94
C LYS A 110 -15.59 -18.27 -6.10
N PRO A 111 -15.24 -19.32 -5.34
CA PRO A 111 -13.91 -19.93 -5.45
C PRO A 111 -13.68 -20.43 -6.88
N LYS A 112 -12.73 -19.82 -7.59
CA LYS A 112 -12.26 -20.33 -8.89
C LYS A 112 -11.41 -21.56 -8.61
N LEU A 113 -11.76 -22.73 -9.15
CA LEU A 113 -11.01 -24.00 -9.02
C LEU A 113 -9.49 -23.83 -9.26
N LEU A 114 -9.12 -22.90 -10.14
CA LEU A 114 -7.74 -22.53 -10.44
C LEU A 114 -6.95 -22.00 -9.23
N ARG A 115 -7.59 -21.31 -8.27
CA ARG A 115 -6.92 -20.83 -7.04
C ARG A 115 -6.51 -21.98 -6.12
N TYR A 116 -7.35 -23.01 -5.97
CA TYR A 116 -6.99 -24.19 -5.17
C TYR A 116 -5.84 -24.96 -5.81
N LEU A 117 -5.86 -25.12 -7.13
CA LEU A 117 -4.76 -25.75 -7.86
C LEU A 117 -3.46 -24.96 -7.72
N ALA A 118 -3.50 -23.63 -7.76
CA ALA A 118 -2.32 -22.78 -7.55
C ALA A 118 -1.72 -22.96 -6.14
N LEU A 119 -2.56 -23.03 -5.10
CA LEU A 119 -2.12 -23.27 -3.72
C LEU A 119 -1.49 -24.66 -3.54
N LEU A 120 -2.10 -25.69 -4.11
CA LEU A 120 -1.56 -27.06 -4.08
C LEU A 120 -0.21 -27.14 -4.84
N LYS A 121 -0.10 -26.50 -6.00
CA LYS A 121 1.13 -26.46 -6.80
C LYS A 121 2.27 -25.75 -6.05
N PHE A 122 1.95 -24.72 -5.28
CA PHE A 122 2.93 -24.02 -4.45
C PHE A 122 3.43 -24.90 -3.30
N HIS A 123 2.55 -25.69 -2.67
CA HIS A 123 2.92 -26.60 -1.60
C HIS A 123 3.81 -27.75 -2.09
N VAL A 124 3.50 -28.33 -3.25
CA VAL A 124 4.28 -29.44 -3.84
C VAL A 124 5.66 -29.00 -4.34
N LYS A 125 5.87 -27.73 -4.70
CA LYS A 125 7.16 -27.22 -5.19
C LYS A 125 8.15 -26.80 -4.08
N ASN A 126 7.71 -26.72 -2.82
CA ASN A 126 8.53 -26.29 -1.68
C ASN A 126 8.71 -27.42 -0.64
N LEU A 127 8.46 -28.66 -1.05
CA LEU A 127 8.82 -29.92 -0.36
C LEU A 127 9.99 -30.56 -1.13
#